data_AF-A0A9E5A8F3-F1
#
_entry.id   AF-A0A9E5A8F3-F1
#
_cell.length_a   1.000
_cell.length_b   1.000
_cell.length_c   1.000
_cell.angle_alpha   90.00
_cell.angle_beta   90.00
_cell.angle_gamma   90.00
#
_symmetry.space_group_name_H-M   'P 1'
#
loop_
_entity.id
_entity.type
_entity.pdbx_description
1 polymer ?
#
loop_
_entity_poly.entity_id
_entity_poly.type
_entity_poly.pdbx_seq_one_letter_code
_entity_poly.pdbx_strand_id
1 'polypeptide(L)'
;MLEIAQLYENHNGGAIRFGPDGMLYLGLGDGGSRGDPQRNEQNLGTLPGKIIRIDVRDATAARPYAVPPDNPFAGRAGARCEIWAYGLRNPWRMAFDTATGALWAGDVGQGAVEEVDVIERGGNYG
;
A
#
# COMPACT_ATOMS: atom_id res chain seq x y z
N MET A 1 -13.50 -11.45 3.13
CA MET A 1 -12.59 -11.16 2.00
C MET A 1 -12.16 -9.70 2.07
N LEU A 2 -10.93 -9.34 1.67
CA LEU A 2 -10.57 -7.94 1.41
C LEU A 2 -10.84 -7.67 -0.07
N GLU A 3 -11.76 -6.76 -0.33
CA GLU A 3 -12.09 -6.30 -1.69
C GLU A 3 -11.76 -4.83 -1.81
N ILE A 4 -11.17 -4.46 -2.94
CA ILE A 4 -10.80 -3.09 -3.27
C ILE A 4 -11.39 -2.80 -4.64
N ALA A 5 -12.27 -1.80 -4.70
CA ALA A 5 -12.88 -1.40 -5.96
C ALA A 5 -11.83 -0.74 -6.85
N GLN A 6 -11.69 -1.25 -8.07
CA GLN A 6 -10.84 -0.68 -9.10
C GLN A 6 -11.72 0.07 -10.11
N LEU A 7 -11.47 1.37 -10.29
CA LEU A 7 -12.31 2.25 -11.10
C LEU A 7 -11.88 2.35 -12.56
N TYR A 8 -10.59 2.10 -12.85
CA TYR A 8 -10.04 2.11 -14.21
C TYR A 8 -9.22 0.85 -14.51
N GLU A 9 -8.93 0.61 -15.78
CA GLU A 9 -8.28 -0.63 -16.24
C GLU A 9 -6.78 -0.72 -15.91
N ASN A 10 -6.17 0.34 -15.38
CA ASN A 10 -4.74 0.47 -15.13
C ASN A 10 -4.42 0.87 -13.68
N HIS A 11 -3.14 0.80 -13.31
CA HIS A 11 -2.61 1.05 -11.95
C HIS A 11 -3.28 0.18 -10.87
N ASN A 12 -3.19 -1.12 -11.04
CA ASN A 12 -3.68 -2.09 -10.05
C ASN A 12 -2.66 -2.30 -8.91
N GLY A 13 -1.38 -1.93 -9.11
CA GLY A 13 -0.29 -2.37 -8.25
C GLY A 13 -0.21 -3.90 -8.22
N GLY A 14 -0.18 -4.46 -7.01
CA GLY A 14 -0.26 -5.91 -6.79
C GLY A 14 1.03 -6.54 -6.28
N ALA A 15 2.05 -5.75 -5.92
CA ALA A 15 3.22 -6.27 -5.23
C ALA A 15 2.79 -6.85 -3.87
N ILE A 16 3.14 -8.11 -3.59
CA ILE A 16 2.84 -8.78 -2.31
C ILE A 16 4.13 -9.34 -1.72
N ARG A 17 4.46 -9.00 -0.48
CA ARG A 17 5.66 -9.50 0.22
C ARG A 17 5.36 -9.71 1.69
N PHE A 18 5.93 -10.77 2.27
CA PHE A 18 6.06 -10.83 3.72
C PHE A 18 7.26 -10.00 4.16
N GLY A 19 7.06 -9.18 5.19
CA GLY A 19 8.13 -8.43 5.84
C GLY A 19 8.91 -9.28 6.84
N PRO A 20 10.07 -8.78 7.31
CA PRO A 20 10.85 -9.42 8.36
C PRO A 20 10.11 -9.47 9.71
N ASP A 21 9.06 -8.65 9.86
CA ASP A 21 8.14 -8.63 10.99
C ASP A 21 7.02 -9.70 10.92
N GLY A 22 6.98 -10.49 9.85
CA GLY A 22 5.98 -11.53 9.60
C GLY A 22 4.63 -11.01 9.10
N MET A 23 4.53 -9.71 8.79
CA MET A 23 3.30 -9.12 8.24
C MET A 23 3.28 -9.19 6.72
N LEU A 24 2.08 -9.18 6.15
CA LEU A 24 1.89 -9.13 4.71
C LEU A 24 1.78 -7.69 4.25
N TYR A 25 2.64 -7.30 3.32
CA TYR A 25 2.65 -5.99 2.67
C TYR A 25 2.11 -6.10 1.26
N LEU A 26 1.18 -5.22 0.90
CA LEU A 26 0.60 -5.15 -0.44
C LEU A 26 0.71 -3.73 -1.00
N GLY A 27 1.25 -3.60 -2.21
CA GLY A 27 1.25 -2.35 -2.98
C GLY A 27 -0.03 -2.25 -3.81
N LEU A 28 -0.73 -1.14 -3.70
CA LEU A 28 -1.99 -0.87 -4.39
C LEU A 28 -1.83 0.42 -5.20
N GLY A 29 -2.09 0.37 -6.51
CA GLY A 29 -2.08 1.57 -7.34
C GLY A 29 -3.23 2.52 -7.00
N ASP A 30 -3.14 3.76 -7.46
CA ASP A 30 -4.08 4.87 -7.24
C ASP A 30 -5.50 4.63 -7.79
N GLY A 31 -5.67 3.58 -8.59
CA GLY A 31 -6.93 3.23 -9.23
C GLY A 31 -6.98 3.58 -10.71
N GLY A 32 -5.95 4.24 -11.26
CA GLY A 32 -5.75 4.46 -12.69
C GLY A 32 -6.07 5.87 -13.19
N SER A 33 -6.14 5.99 -14.53
CA SER A 33 -6.28 7.27 -15.25
C SER A 33 -5.04 8.20 -15.14
N ARG A 34 -5.11 9.35 -15.83
CA ARG A 34 -4.05 10.38 -15.82
C ARG A 34 -4.30 11.35 -14.67
N GLY A 35 -3.31 11.48 -13.79
CA GLY A 35 -3.26 12.51 -12.73
C GLY A 35 -4.25 12.29 -11.58
N ASP A 36 -4.45 11.03 -11.17
CA ASP A 36 -5.29 10.62 -10.03
C ASP A 36 -6.58 11.44 -9.88
N PRO A 37 -7.55 11.30 -10.80
CA PRO A 37 -8.75 12.14 -10.80
C PRO A 37 -9.62 11.97 -9.54
N GLN A 38 -9.47 10.86 -8.80
CA GLN A 38 -10.17 10.62 -7.54
C GLN A 38 -9.40 11.14 -6.32
N ARG A 39 -8.16 11.59 -6.51
CA ARG A 39 -7.26 12.02 -5.43
C ARG A 39 -7.08 10.93 -4.38
N ASN A 40 -7.05 9.67 -4.83
CA ASN A 40 -6.91 8.53 -3.97
C ASN A 40 -5.56 8.49 -3.27
N GLU A 41 -4.48 8.87 -3.95
CA GLU A 41 -3.09 8.82 -3.45
C GLU A 41 -2.97 9.50 -2.07
N GLN A 42 -3.61 10.67 -1.93
CA GLN A 42 -3.63 11.47 -0.71
C GLN A 42 -4.82 11.19 0.22
N ASN A 43 -5.85 10.50 -0.27
CA ASN A 43 -7.04 10.18 0.53
C ASN A 43 -6.78 8.96 1.43
N LEU A 44 -6.59 9.21 2.73
CA LEU A 44 -6.42 8.14 3.72
C LEU A 44 -7.71 7.35 4.00
N GLY A 45 -8.87 7.82 3.55
CA GLY A 45 -10.15 7.11 3.67
C GLY A 45 -10.30 5.96 2.67
N THR A 46 -9.39 5.83 1.71
CA THR A 46 -9.39 4.78 0.69
C THR A 46 -8.07 4.00 0.71
N LEU A 47 -8.06 2.84 0.06
CA LEU A 47 -6.88 1.98 -0.08
C LEU A 47 -6.08 2.13 -1.40
N PRO A 48 -6.63 2.66 -2.51
CA PRO A 48 -5.82 2.90 -3.69
C PRO A 48 -4.70 3.92 -3.43
N GLY A 49 -3.56 3.71 -4.08
CA GLY A 49 -2.36 4.53 -4.00
C GLY A 49 -1.64 4.43 -2.65
N LYS A 50 -1.57 3.19 -2.12
CA LYS A 50 -1.06 2.88 -0.78
C LYS A 50 -0.19 1.63 -0.82
N ILE A 51 0.73 1.54 0.14
CA ILE A 51 1.18 0.25 0.65
C ILE A 51 0.41 -0.03 1.93
N ILE A 52 -0.22 -1.21 2.00
CA ILE A 52 -0.93 -1.67 3.20
C ILE A 52 -0.13 -2.77 3.91
N ARG A 53 -0.33 -2.88 5.21
CA ARG A 53 0.29 -3.89 6.08
C ARG A 53 -0.77 -4.56 6.93
N ILE A 54 -0.90 -5.88 6.80
CA ILE A 54 -1.92 -6.70 7.47
C ILE A 54 -1.33 -7.98 8.06
N ASP A 55 -1.98 -8.52 9.08
CA ASP A 55 -1.65 -9.81 9.68
C ASP A 55 -2.63 -10.89 9.18
N VAL A 56 -2.10 -11.94 8.58
CA VAL A 56 -2.88 -13.05 7.99
C VAL A 56 -2.67 -14.39 8.71
N ARG A 57 -1.89 -14.43 9.81
CA ARG A 57 -1.49 -15.68 10.47
C ARG A 57 -2.69 -16.44 11.06
N ASP A 58 -3.64 -15.72 11.64
CA ASP A 58 -4.87 -16.26 12.22
C ASP A 58 -6.11 -15.97 11.35
N ALA A 59 -5.91 -15.91 10.03
CA ALA A 59 -6.97 -15.64 9.08
C ALA A 59 -8.01 -16.78 9.08
N THR A 60 -9.28 -16.40 9.09
CA THR A 60 -10.44 -17.29 8.94
C THR A 60 -11.36 -16.73 7.86
N ALA A 61 -12.34 -17.52 7.41
CA ALA A 61 -13.33 -17.01 6.46
C ALA A 61 -14.11 -15.79 7.00
N ALA A 62 -14.42 -15.78 8.31
CA ALA A 62 -15.12 -14.68 8.98
C ALA A 62 -14.21 -13.47 9.27
N ARG A 63 -12.92 -13.71 9.50
CA ARG A 63 -11.92 -12.67 9.77
C ARG A 63 -10.67 -12.94 8.94
N PRO A 64 -10.62 -12.45 7.69
CA PRO A 64 -9.57 -12.82 6.73
C PRO A 64 -8.20 -12.22 7.05
N TYR A 65 -8.14 -11.18 7.89
CA TYR A 65 -6.91 -10.57 8.38
C TYR A 65 -7.18 -9.80 9.68
N ALA A 66 -6.11 -9.41 10.37
CA ALA A 66 -6.12 -8.41 11.43
C ALA A 66 -5.26 -7.20 11.02
N VAL A 67 -5.55 -6.04 11.61
CA VAL A 67 -4.73 -4.84 11.44
C VAL A 67 -3.71 -4.81 12.58
N PRO A 68 -2.40 -4.77 12.30
CA PRO A 68 -1.39 -4.58 13.32
C PRO A 68 -1.62 -3.28 14.10
N PRO A 69 -1.60 -3.29 15.45
CA PRO A 69 -1.91 -2.11 16.26
C PRO A 69 -0.86 -0.99 16.12
N ASP A 70 0.34 -1.33 15.66
CA ASP A 70 1.45 -0.43 15.39
C ASP A 70 1.39 0.18 13.98
N ASN A 71 0.36 -0.08 13.17
CA ASN A 71 0.18 0.64 11.91
C ASN A 71 0.00 2.15 12.15
N PRO A 72 0.57 3.01 11.27
CA PRO A 72 0.62 4.46 11.48
C PRO A 72 -0.74 5.14 11.59
N PHE A 73 -1.78 4.54 11.00
CA PHE A 73 -3.12 5.12 10.95
C PHE A 73 -4.19 4.29 11.68
N ALA A 74 -3.80 3.26 12.44
CA ALA A 74 -4.74 2.33 13.08
C ALA A 74 -5.77 3.00 14.02
N GLY A 75 -5.40 4.11 14.66
CA GLY A 75 -6.27 4.88 15.56
C GLY A 75 -6.77 6.21 14.97
N ARG A 76 -6.51 6.51 13.69
CA ARG A 76 -6.86 7.81 13.09
C ARG A 76 -8.28 7.78 12.54
N ALA A 77 -9.16 8.59 13.10
CA ALA A 77 -10.53 8.74 12.60
C ALA A 77 -10.53 9.14 11.12
N GLY A 78 -11.35 8.45 10.31
CA GLY A 78 -11.47 8.70 8.87
C GLY A 78 -10.33 8.14 8.01
N ALA A 79 -9.33 7.47 8.60
CA ALA A 79 -8.30 6.76 7.86
C ALA A 79 -8.55 5.25 7.84
N ARG A 80 -8.07 4.59 6.79
CA ARG A 80 -8.01 3.14 6.71
C ARG A 80 -6.86 2.62 7.56
N CYS A 81 -7.18 1.78 8.53
CA CYS A 81 -6.23 1.28 9.53
C CYS A 81 -5.14 0.38 8.90
N GLU A 82 -5.40 -0.17 7.72
CA GLU A 82 -4.47 -1.01 6.97
C GLU A 82 -3.28 -0.26 6.38
N ILE A 83 -3.36 1.08 6.25
CA ILE A 83 -2.36 1.89 5.56
C ILE A 83 -1.02 1.86 6.31
N TRP A 84 0.04 1.52 5.58
CA TRP A 84 1.43 1.62 6.02
C TRP A 84 2.12 2.86 5.44
N ALA A 85 1.94 3.13 4.14
CA ALA A 85 2.45 4.29 3.44
C ALA A 85 1.45 4.75 2.34
N TYR A 86 1.54 6.01 1.91
CA TYR A 86 0.60 6.62 0.97
C TYR A 86 1.27 7.61 0.01
N GLY A 87 0.52 8.14 -0.96
CA GLY A 87 1.07 9.01 -1.99
C GLY A 87 1.80 8.24 -3.10
N LEU A 88 1.37 7.02 -3.39
CA LEU A 88 2.00 6.15 -4.40
C LEU A 88 1.06 6.00 -5.60
N ARG A 89 1.61 5.99 -6.82
CA ARG A 89 0.81 5.93 -8.04
C ARG A 89 0.50 4.51 -8.47
N ASN A 90 1.52 3.69 -8.65
CA ASN A 90 1.43 2.29 -9.05
C ASN A 90 2.65 1.49 -8.55
N PRO A 91 2.72 1.18 -7.24
CA PRO A 91 3.83 0.44 -6.63
C PRO A 91 3.81 -1.01 -7.11
N TRP A 92 4.50 -1.27 -8.22
CA TRP A 92 4.41 -2.53 -8.97
C TRP A 92 5.35 -3.61 -8.45
N ARG A 93 6.50 -3.22 -7.88
CA ARG A 93 7.49 -4.15 -7.32
C ARG A 93 7.93 -3.67 -5.94
N MET A 94 7.99 -4.62 -5.01
CA MET A 94 8.54 -4.39 -3.66
C MET A 94 9.55 -5.49 -3.29
N ALA A 95 10.53 -5.12 -2.48
CA ALA A 95 11.48 -6.05 -1.86
C ALA A 95 11.94 -5.52 -0.50
N PHE A 96 12.08 -6.42 0.47
CA PHE A 96 12.79 -6.12 1.70
C PHE A 96 14.28 -6.38 1.49
N ASP A 97 15.10 -5.40 1.86
CA ASP A 97 16.54 -5.54 1.94
C ASP A 97 16.88 -6.53 3.06
N THR A 98 17.66 -7.57 2.76
CA THR A 98 17.96 -8.65 3.70
C THR A 98 18.98 -8.28 4.77
N ALA A 99 19.79 -7.24 4.56
CA ALA A 99 20.78 -6.77 5.50
C ALA A 99 20.20 -5.74 6.48
N THR A 100 19.31 -4.87 6.00
CA THR A 100 18.78 -3.74 6.76
C THR A 100 17.32 -3.90 7.17
N GLY A 101 16.55 -4.75 6.49
CA GLY A 101 15.11 -4.86 6.65
C GLY A 101 14.31 -3.70 6.03
N ALA A 102 14.97 -2.80 5.30
CA ALA A 102 14.30 -1.68 4.62
C ALA A 102 13.39 -2.19 3.50
N LEU A 103 12.19 -1.61 3.37
CA LEU A 103 11.29 -1.90 2.27
C LEU A 103 11.61 -0.97 1.11
N TRP A 104 12.01 -1.54 -0.03
CA TRP A 104 12.18 -0.81 -1.29
C TRP A 104 10.96 -1.05 -2.18
N ALA A 105 10.46 0.02 -2.80
CA ALA A 105 9.39 -0.05 -3.80
C ALA A 105 9.82 0.64 -5.09
N GLY A 106 9.49 0.03 -6.23
CA GLY A 106 9.48 0.71 -7.52
C GLY A 106 8.06 1.20 -7.80
N ASP A 107 7.92 2.50 -7.97
CA ASP A 107 6.65 3.16 -8.28
C ASP A 107 6.63 3.69 -9.72
N VAL A 108 5.65 3.25 -10.51
CA VAL A 108 5.54 3.66 -11.91
C VAL A 108 4.86 5.01 -11.98
N GLY A 109 5.65 6.06 -12.22
CA GLY A 109 5.19 7.42 -12.38
C GLY A 109 4.47 7.71 -13.71
N GLN A 110 3.99 8.94 -13.86
CA GLN A 110 3.25 9.35 -15.06
C GLN A 110 4.22 9.66 -16.22
N GLY A 111 4.10 8.92 -17.32
CA GLY A 111 4.79 9.23 -18.57
C GLY A 111 6.23 8.74 -18.60
N ALA A 112 7.18 9.61 -18.23
CA ALA A 112 8.63 9.36 -18.40
C ALA A 112 9.42 9.31 -17.08
N VAL A 113 8.74 9.38 -15.93
CA VAL A 113 9.36 9.32 -14.61
C VAL A 113 8.93 8.02 -13.95
N GLU A 114 9.90 7.30 -13.41
CA GLU A 114 9.73 6.15 -12.52
C GLU A 114 10.49 6.48 -11.23
N GLU A 115 9.95 6.03 -10.10
CA GLU A 115 10.51 6.30 -8.78
C GLU A 115 10.94 5.01 -8.10
N VAL A 116 12.00 5.11 -7.28
CA VAL A 116 12.46 4.03 -6.41
C VAL A 116 12.58 4.59 -5.01
N ASP A 117 11.72 4.10 -4.14
CA ASP A 117 11.53 4.64 -2.80
C ASP A 117 11.97 3.65 -1.73
N VAL A 118 12.59 4.18 -0.68
CA VAL A 118 12.67 3.50 0.61
C VAL A 118 11.38 3.82 1.36
N ILE A 119 10.54 2.80 1.51
CA ILE A 119 9.21 2.89 2.12
C ILE A 119 9.33 2.87 3.64
N GLU A 120 8.86 3.94 4.27
CA GLU A 120 8.89 4.15 5.70
C GLU A 120 7.49 4.15 6.30
N ARG A 121 7.42 3.88 7.61
CA ARG A 121 6.17 3.87 8.38
C ARG A 121 5.50 5.25 8.33
N GLY A 122 4.34 5.34 7.68
CA GLY A 122 3.55 6.56 7.56
C GLY A 122 4.09 7.55 6.53
N GLY A 123 5.06 7.14 5.70
CA GLY A 123 5.64 7.98 4.65
C GLY A 123 4.60 8.42 3.62
N ASN A 124 4.79 9.65 3.11
CA ASN A 124 4.04 10.23 2.01
C ASN A 124 4.97 10.40 0.80
N TYR A 125 4.63 9.81 -0.33
CA TYR A 125 5.48 9.75 -1.52
C TYR A 125 5.02 10.67 -2.66
N GLY A 126 3.94 11.45 -2.47
CA GLY A 126 3.45 12.40 -3.47
C GLY A 126 2.06 12.92 -3.19
#